data_AF-A0A518FGM0-F1
#
_entry.id   AF-A0A518FGM0-F1
#
_cell.length_a   1.000
_cell.length_b   1.000
_cell.length_c   1.000
_cell.angle_alpha   90.00
_cell.angle_beta   90.00
_cell.angle_gamma   90.00
#
_symmetry.space_group_name_H-M   'P 1'
#
loop_
_entity.id
_entity.type
_entity.pdbx_description
1 polymer ?
#
loop_
_entity_poly.entity_id
_entity_poly.type
_entity_poly.pdbx_seq_one_letter_code
_entity_poly.pdbx_strand_id
1 'polypeptide(L)'
;MQNTCYRQTVMKLRASRRGAVLILVMVCLLIITMLLASLLKSALTQRRQVMREQFRVQAEWLAESALERAVEQRLKNPDYRGEIWEISSEDLGTHYAASAEIELKPATRTERLSIEARVHYPEDTTFTVTRTRKIIL
;
A
#
# COMPACT_ATOMS: atom_id res chain seq x y z
N MET A 1 3.38 -66.90 53.57
CA MET A 1 3.79 -66.40 52.24
C MET A 1 2.62 -65.67 51.60
N GLN A 2 2.58 -64.33 51.64
CA GLN A 2 1.74 -63.44 50.82
C GLN A 2 1.81 -62.06 51.47
N ASN A 3 2.52 -61.10 50.87
CA ASN A 3 2.41 -59.65 51.13
C ASN A 3 3.39 -58.86 50.24
N THR A 4 3.14 -58.78 48.93
CA THR A 4 3.91 -57.86 48.04
C THR A 4 3.12 -57.26 46.86
N CYS A 5 1.79 -57.41 46.80
CA CYS A 5 0.99 -56.86 45.69
C CYS A 5 0.07 -55.72 46.13
N TYR A 6 0.62 -54.55 46.48
CA TYR A 6 -0.20 -53.33 46.55
C TYR A 6 0.57 -52.01 46.32
N ARG A 7 1.90 -52.02 46.12
CA ARG A 7 2.71 -50.78 46.16
C ARG A 7 2.97 -50.12 44.80
N GLN A 8 2.50 -50.67 43.69
CA GLN A 8 2.90 -50.20 42.34
C GLN A 8 1.92 -49.27 41.62
N THR A 9 0.69 -49.11 42.10
CA THR A 9 -0.36 -48.39 41.35
C THR A 9 -0.28 -46.86 41.46
N VAL A 10 0.43 -46.33 42.46
CA VAL A 10 0.46 -44.88 42.75
C VAL A 10 1.51 -44.11 41.92
N MET A 11 2.49 -44.80 41.31
CA MET A 11 3.56 -44.12 40.55
C MET A 11 3.21 -43.80 39.09
N LYS A 12 2.25 -44.51 38.45
CA LYS A 12 1.90 -44.24 37.04
C LYS A 12 1.06 -42.97 36.83
N LEU A 13 0.23 -42.59 37.81
CA LEU A 13 -0.62 -41.38 37.72
C LEU A 13 0.18 -40.07 37.80
N ARG A 14 1.32 -40.05 38.49
CA ARG A 14 2.17 -38.83 38.59
C ARG A 14 3.05 -38.61 37.36
N ALA A 15 3.45 -39.67 36.65
CA ALA A 15 4.24 -39.57 35.42
C ALA A 15 3.41 -39.03 34.24
N SER A 16 2.15 -39.44 34.10
CA SER A 16 1.25 -38.97 33.04
C SER A 16 0.96 -37.46 33.11
N ARG A 17 0.79 -36.91 34.32
CA ARG A 17 0.53 -35.46 34.51
C ARG A 17 1.71 -34.59 34.10
N ARG A 18 2.95 -35.07 34.27
CA ARG A 18 4.16 -34.33 33.87
C ARG A 18 4.30 -34.25 32.34
N GLY A 19 3.98 -35.32 31.63
CA GLY A 19 3.94 -35.33 30.16
C GLY A 19 2.85 -34.40 29.62
N ALA A 20 1.66 -34.42 30.23
CA ALA A 20 0.55 -33.54 29.85
C ALA A 20 0.89 -32.04 30.02
N VAL A 21 1.59 -31.67 31.11
CA VAL A 21 2.04 -30.29 31.33
C VAL A 21 3.06 -29.85 30.28
N LEU A 22 4.01 -30.71 29.90
CA LEU A 22 4.96 -30.38 28.83
C LEU A 22 4.26 -30.17 27.48
N ILE A 23 3.28 -31.03 27.14
CA ILE A 23 2.48 -30.86 25.92
C ILE A 23 1.74 -29.52 25.94
N LEU A 24 1.11 -29.17 27.08
CA LEU A 24 0.42 -27.89 27.22
C LEU A 24 1.36 -26.71 27.00
N VAL A 25 2.54 -26.72 27.64
CA VAL A 25 3.54 -25.66 27.47
C VAL A 25 4.01 -25.57 26.02
N MET A 26 4.27 -26.69 25.36
CA MET A 26 4.66 -26.74 23.95
C MET A 26 3.58 -26.15 23.04
N VAL A 27 2.31 -26.49 23.28
CA VAL A 27 1.17 -25.92 22.53
C VAL A 27 1.07 -24.43 22.77
N CYS A 28 1.21 -23.96 24.01
CA CYS A 28 1.21 -22.53 24.33
C CYS A 28 2.36 -21.79 23.62
N LEU A 29 3.57 -22.34 23.63
CA LEU A 29 4.72 -21.75 22.93
C LEU A 29 4.50 -21.73 21.41
N LEU A 30 3.93 -22.79 20.85
CA LEU A 30 3.60 -22.85 19.43
C LEU A 30 2.57 -21.78 19.06
N ILE A 31 1.52 -21.60 19.86
CA ILE A 31 0.54 -20.53 19.64
C ILE A 31 1.20 -19.15 19.74
N ILE A 32 2.01 -18.91 20.78
CA ILE A 32 2.71 -17.63 20.98
C ILE A 32 3.62 -17.33 19.78
N THR A 33 4.43 -18.29 19.34
CA THR A 33 5.32 -18.12 18.18
C THR A 33 4.56 -17.84 16.89
N MET A 34 3.43 -18.52 16.64
CA MET A 34 2.56 -18.21 15.49
C MET A 34 2.00 -16.79 15.55
N LEU A 35 1.58 -16.33 16.74
CA LEU A 35 1.08 -14.97 16.92
C LEU A 35 2.17 -13.92 16.66
N LEU A 36 3.38 -14.11 17.20
CA LEU A 36 4.52 -13.22 16.93
C LEU A 36 4.87 -13.19 15.44
N ALA A 37 4.92 -14.35 14.79
CA ALA A 37 5.20 -14.44 13.36
C ALA A 37 4.14 -13.72 12.51
N SER A 38 2.86 -13.84 12.88
CA SER A 38 1.76 -13.15 12.22
C SER A 38 1.88 -11.62 12.36
N LEU A 39 2.16 -11.12 13.56
CA LEU A 39 2.33 -9.69 13.81
C LEU A 39 3.52 -9.12 13.03
N LEU A 40 4.64 -9.85 13.00
CA LEU A 40 5.82 -9.44 12.23
C LEU A 40 5.51 -9.37 10.73
N LYS A 41 4.83 -10.39 10.19
CA LYS A 41 4.38 -10.41 8.79
C LYS A 41 3.42 -9.24 8.50
N SER A 42 2.50 -8.95 9.42
CA SER A 42 1.55 -7.84 9.29
C SER A 42 2.27 -6.50 9.26
N ALA A 43 3.20 -6.26 10.17
CA ALA A 43 3.99 -5.02 10.22
C ALA A 43 4.79 -4.79 8.93
N LEU A 44 5.44 -5.84 8.40
CA LEU A 44 6.16 -5.77 7.13
C LEU A 44 5.23 -5.48 5.95
N THR A 45 4.02 -6.04 5.95
CA THR A 45 3.03 -5.83 4.90
C THR A 45 2.42 -4.43 4.97
N GLN A 46 2.12 -3.94 6.17
CA GLN A 46 1.55 -2.62 6.41
C GLN A 46 2.46 -1.52 5.89
N ARG A 47 3.79 -1.64 6.07
CA ARG A 47 4.74 -0.66 5.52
C ARG A 47 4.63 -0.53 4.00
N ARG A 48 4.49 -1.65 3.28
CA ARG A 48 4.30 -1.65 1.83
C ARG A 48 2.96 -1.03 1.42
N GLN A 49 1.91 -1.27 2.19
CA GLN A 49 0.60 -0.68 1.95
C GLN A 49 0.61 0.84 2.14
N VAL A 50 1.24 1.32 3.22
CA VAL A 50 1.38 2.77 3.49
C VAL A 50 2.13 3.47 2.35
N MET A 51 3.25 2.91 1.88
CA MET A 51 4.00 3.49 0.75
C MET A 51 3.16 3.57 -0.53
N ARG A 52 2.40 2.52 -0.86
CA ARG A 52 1.52 2.52 -2.04
C ARG A 52 0.41 3.56 -1.92
N GLU A 53 -0.14 3.72 -0.73
CA GLU A 53 -1.18 4.72 -0.48
C GLU A 53 -0.63 6.14 -0.59
N GLN A 54 0.58 6.38 -0.08
CA GLN A 54 1.29 7.65 -0.27
C GLN A 54 1.48 7.97 -1.76
N PHE A 55 1.94 7.00 -2.56
CA PHE A 55 2.09 7.19 -4.00
C PHE A 55 0.76 7.44 -4.71
N ARG A 56 -0.30 6.75 -4.30
CA ARG A 56 -1.64 6.96 -4.83
C ARG A 56 -2.14 8.39 -4.56
N VAL A 57 -1.98 8.87 -3.33
CA VAL A 57 -2.39 10.21 -2.92
C VAL A 57 -1.55 11.25 -3.64
N GLN A 58 -0.23 11.07 -3.73
CA GLN A 58 0.65 12.00 -4.44
C GLN A 58 0.29 12.09 -5.94
N ALA A 59 0.06 10.96 -6.60
CA ALA A 59 -0.36 10.95 -8.01
C ALA A 59 -1.71 11.68 -8.23
N GLU A 60 -2.62 11.61 -7.26
CA GLU A 60 -3.90 12.34 -7.30
C GLU A 60 -3.70 13.85 -7.18
N TRP A 61 -2.86 14.30 -6.23
CA TRP A 61 -2.52 15.72 -6.08
C TRP A 61 -1.83 16.27 -7.32
N LEU A 62 -0.91 15.50 -7.90
CA LEU A 62 -0.23 15.87 -9.15
C LEU A 62 -1.21 15.99 -10.32
N ALA A 63 -2.21 15.12 -10.40
CA ALA A 63 -3.22 15.19 -11.45
C ALA A 63 -4.09 16.45 -11.30
N GLU A 64 -4.38 16.85 -10.07
CA GLU A 64 -5.09 18.11 -9.82
C GLU A 64 -4.23 19.33 -10.15
N SER A 65 -2.98 19.37 -9.69
CA SER A 65 -2.04 20.45 -10.03
C SER A 65 -1.84 20.59 -11.54
N ALA A 66 -1.80 19.46 -12.27
CA ALA A 66 -1.70 19.47 -13.73
C ALA A 66 -2.94 20.07 -14.40
N LEU A 67 -4.14 19.82 -13.87
CA LEU A 67 -5.36 20.44 -14.36
C LEU A 67 -5.41 21.95 -14.08
N GLU A 68 -5.05 22.36 -12.86
CA GLU A 68 -4.98 23.79 -12.50
C GLU A 68 -3.98 24.53 -13.39
N ARG A 69 -2.81 23.93 -13.61
CA ARG A 69 -1.80 24.42 -14.54
C ARG A 69 -2.35 24.55 -15.96
N ALA A 70 -3.04 23.54 -16.46
CA ALA A 70 -3.62 23.56 -17.80
C ALA A 70 -4.66 24.68 -17.97
N VAL A 71 -5.48 24.92 -16.94
CA VAL A 71 -6.43 26.04 -16.91
C VAL A 71 -5.70 27.37 -16.93
N GLU A 72 -4.66 27.55 -16.11
CA GLU A 72 -3.87 28.77 -16.08
C GLU A 72 -3.17 29.04 -17.43
N GLN A 73 -2.58 28.00 -18.04
CA GLN A 73 -1.95 28.10 -19.36
C GLN A 73 -2.97 28.44 -20.45
N ARG A 74 -4.18 27.86 -20.38
CA ARG A 74 -5.26 28.18 -21.32
C ARG A 74 -5.76 29.62 -21.19
N LEU A 75 -5.83 30.14 -19.97
CA LEU A 75 -6.20 31.53 -19.71
C LEU A 75 -5.14 32.51 -20.23
N LYS A 76 -3.86 32.17 -20.10
CA LYS A 76 -2.74 32.97 -20.62
C LYS A 76 -2.57 32.84 -22.14
N ASN A 77 -2.84 31.67 -22.69
CA ASN A 77 -2.66 31.34 -24.10
C ASN A 77 -3.90 30.59 -24.66
N PRO A 78 -4.79 31.29 -25.39
CA PRO A 78 -5.95 30.70 -26.04
C PRO A 78 -5.65 29.66 -27.14
N ASP A 79 -4.39 29.49 -27.55
CA ASP A 79 -3.97 28.46 -28.51
C ASP A 79 -3.30 27.25 -27.84
N TYR A 80 -3.23 27.21 -26.51
CA TYR A 80 -2.72 26.06 -25.76
C TYR A 80 -3.52 24.79 -26.09
N ARG A 81 -2.81 23.70 -26.43
CA ARG A 81 -3.39 22.39 -26.81
C ARG A 81 -3.11 21.25 -25.83
N GLY A 82 -2.30 21.51 -24.80
CA GLY A 82 -1.74 20.49 -23.93
C GLY A 82 -0.23 20.58 -23.86
N GLU A 83 0.36 19.87 -22.91
CA GLU A 83 1.81 19.78 -22.72
C GLU A 83 2.15 18.49 -21.95
N ILE A 84 3.43 18.10 -21.99
CA ILE A 84 3.97 17.15 -21.03
C ILE A 84 4.71 17.96 -19.98
N TRP A 85 4.25 17.88 -18.74
CA TRP A 85 4.88 18.52 -17.61
C TRP A 85 5.75 17.50 -16.87
N GLU A 86 7.07 17.65 -17.02
CA GLU A 86 8.07 16.89 -16.28
C GLU A 86 8.36 17.58 -14.95
N ILE A 87 8.37 16.80 -13.87
CA ILE A 87 8.57 17.28 -12.51
C ILE A 87 9.74 16.52 -11.89
N SER A 88 10.81 17.26 -11.58
CA SER A 88 12.00 16.68 -11.00
C SER A 88 11.74 16.15 -9.59
N SER A 89 12.58 15.23 -9.15
CA SER A 89 12.53 14.72 -7.78
C SER A 89 12.77 15.82 -6.73
N GLU A 90 13.64 16.78 -7.07
CA GLU A 90 13.97 17.94 -6.25
C GLU A 90 12.74 18.85 -6.05
N ASP A 91 11.99 19.14 -7.12
CA ASP A 91 10.80 19.99 -7.06
C ASP A 91 9.68 19.36 -6.22
N LEU A 92 9.59 18.02 -6.22
CA LEU A 92 8.62 17.28 -5.41
C LEU A 92 9.06 17.14 -3.94
N GLY A 93 10.33 17.42 -3.63
CA GLY A 93 10.91 17.11 -2.33
C GLY A 93 10.89 15.61 -2.01
N THR A 94 10.91 14.76 -3.04
CA THR A 94 10.90 13.29 -2.89
C THR A 94 12.10 12.67 -3.62
N HIS A 95 12.28 11.35 -3.49
CA HIS A 95 13.30 10.62 -4.25
C HIS A 95 12.83 10.22 -5.65
N TYR A 96 11.61 10.58 -6.04
CA TYR A 96 10.99 10.12 -7.28
C TYR A 96 10.58 11.31 -8.13
N ALA A 97 10.87 11.24 -9.43
CA ALA A 97 10.33 12.16 -10.42
C ALA A 97 8.89 11.78 -10.79
N ALA A 98 8.20 12.69 -11.49
CA ALA A 98 6.87 12.48 -12.03
C ALA A 98 6.73 13.14 -13.40
N SER A 99 5.86 12.57 -14.23
CA SER A 99 5.45 13.16 -15.50
C SER A 99 3.93 13.26 -15.58
N ALA A 100 3.44 14.40 -16.08
CA ALA A 100 2.02 14.66 -16.29
C ALA A 100 1.75 15.02 -17.75
N GLU A 101 1.06 14.16 -18.47
CA GLU A 101 0.61 14.39 -19.85
C GLU A 101 -0.76 15.09 -19.80
N ILE A 102 -0.84 16.29 -20.36
CA ILE A 102 -2.03 17.14 -20.38
C ILE A 102 -2.51 17.24 -21.82
N GLU A 103 -3.77 16.86 -22.05
CA GLU A 103 -4.41 16.94 -23.37
C GLU A 103 -5.72 17.74 -23.31
N LEU A 104 -5.93 18.62 -24.29
CA LEU A 104 -7.21 19.30 -24.49
C LEU A 104 -8.00 18.58 -25.59
N LYS A 105 -9.19 18.09 -25.25
CA LYS A 105 -10.13 17.44 -26.17
C LYS A 105 -11.44 18.24 -26.25
N PRO A 106 -11.97 18.51 -27.45
CA PRO A 106 -13.32 19.06 -27.57
C PRO A 106 -14.33 18.09 -26.93
N ALA A 107 -15.23 18.58 -26.06
CA ALA A 107 -16.18 17.70 -25.40
C ALA A 107 -17.18 17.14 -26.44
N THR A 108 -17.31 15.82 -26.49
CA THR A 108 -18.03 15.06 -27.54
C THR A 108 -19.53 15.37 -27.67
N ARG A 109 -20.09 16.25 -26.83
CA ARG A 109 -21.53 16.55 -26.77
C ARG A 109 -21.89 18.01 -26.52
N THR A 110 -20.90 18.89 -26.32
CA THR A 110 -21.12 20.32 -25.98
C THR A 110 -19.99 21.12 -26.62
N GLU A 111 -20.21 22.38 -27.02
CA GLU A 111 -19.13 23.31 -27.43
C GLU A 111 -18.14 23.67 -26.30
N ARG A 112 -18.14 22.88 -25.22
CA ARG A 112 -17.27 23.02 -24.06
C ARG A 112 -15.94 22.30 -24.27
N LEU A 113 -14.89 22.85 -23.69
CA LEU A 113 -13.55 22.28 -23.78
C LEU A 113 -13.37 21.26 -22.65
N SER A 114 -12.78 20.10 -22.93
CA SER A 114 -12.41 19.16 -21.87
C SER A 114 -10.91 19.03 -21.75
N ILE A 115 -10.40 19.18 -20.53
CA ILE A 115 -8.99 19.02 -20.19
C ILE A 115 -8.84 17.67 -19.50
N GLU A 116 -7.93 16.83 -20.00
CA GLU A 116 -7.58 15.55 -19.42
C GLU A 116 -6.10 15.59 -19.01
N ALA A 117 -5.82 15.33 -17.73
CA ALA A 117 -4.45 15.20 -17.23
C ALA A 117 -4.19 13.76 -16.79
N ARG A 118 -3.13 13.15 -17.32
CA ARG A 118 -2.66 11.81 -16.99
C ARG A 118 -1.31 11.91 -16.29
N VAL A 119 -1.25 11.47 -15.05
CA VAL A 119 -0.01 11.51 -14.26
C VAL A 119 0.58 10.13 -14.12
N HIS A 120 1.90 10.04 -14.23
CA HIS A 120 2.73 8.89 -13.95
C HIS A 120 3.59 9.17 -12.73
N TYR A 121 3.34 8.45 -11.62
CA TYR A 121 4.13 8.59 -10.39
C TYR A 121 4.16 7.29 -9.56
N PRO A 122 5.31 6.90 -8.99
CA PRO A 122 6.66 7.41 -9.26
C PRO A 122 7.21 6.93 -10.61
N GLU A 123 7.97 7.79 -11.26
CA GLU A 123 8.70 7.50 -12.50
C GLU A 123 9.96 6.65 -12.21
N ASP A 124 10.43 5.88 -13.19
CA ASP A 124 11.62 5.01 -13.09
C ASP A 124 11.60 3.96 -11.96
N THR A 125 10.41 3.47 -11.59
CA THR A 125 10.27 2.38 -10.62
C THR A 125 9.54 1.17 -11.20
N THR A 126 9.63 0.04 -10.50
CA THR A 126 8.86 -1.18 -10.83
C THR A 126 7.36 -1.06 -10.55
N PHE A 127 6.90 0.05 -9.95
CA PHE A 127 5.49 0.31 -9.64
C PHE A 127 5.14 1.78 -9.91
N THR A 128 4.41 2.01 -10.99
CA THR A 128 3.89 3.34 -11.33
C THR A 128 2.38 3.37 -11.14
N VAL A 129 1.88 4.44 -10.52
CA VAL A 129 0.45 4.76 -10.44
C VAL A 129 0.12 5.71 -11.57
N THR A 130 -0.86 5.34 -12.39
CA THR A 130 -1.45 6.25 -13.38
C THR A 130 -2.80 6.75 -12.88
N ARG A 131 -2.95 8.08 -12.81
CA ARG A 131 -4.22 8.74 -12.49
C ARG A 131 -4.61 9.67 -13.62
N THR A 132 -5.89 9.63 -13.98
CA THR A 132 -6.46 10.46 -15.03
C THR A 132 -7.62 11.25 -14.45
N ARG A 133 -7.57 12.57 -14.57
CA ARG A 133 -8.65 13.46 -14.15
C ARG A 133 -9.07 14.36 -15.29
N LYS A 134 -10.37 14.64 -15.37
CA LYS A 134 -10.99 15.39 -16.46
C LYS A 134 -11.86 16.51 -15.91
N ILE A 135 -11.71 17.71 -16.46
CA ILE A 135 -12.59 18.86 -16.19
C ILE A 135 -13.18 19.35 -17.52
N ILE A 136 -14.42 19.84 -17.46
CA ILE A 136 -15.13 20.47 -18.59
C ILE A 136 -15.25 21.96 -18.28
N LEU A 137 -14.77 22.81 -19.19
CA LEU A 137 -14.88 24.27 -19.17
C LEU A 137 -16.03 24.71 -20.07
#